data_AF-A0A3C2AN56-F1
#
_entry.id   AF-A0A3C2AN56-F1
#
_cell.length_a   1.000
_cell.length_b   1.000
_cell.length_c   1.000
_cell.angle_alpha   90.00
_cell.angle_beta   90.00
_cell.angle_gamma   90.00
#
_symmetry.space_group_name_H-M   'P 1'
#
loop_
_entity.id
_entity.type
_entity.pdbx_description
1 polymer ?
#
loop_
_entity_poly.entity_id
_entity_poly.type
_entity_poly.pdbx_seq_one_letter_code
_entity_poly.pdbx_strand_id
1 'polypeptide(L)'
;MTQQLFTVRPNQDSAKESLLDRISSEKDALKQDLLKNGAVLFRGYDIKTPEDFEDIALALEPGLQNNYAGTSPRNSRTKFVHSASELPAFYPITQHCEMSFLPTAPRYLFFFCYVEPKDGGETPICDFRKVYEQLDPKIRKEFEEKGVRLIRNYSGPKTKAGNDIFQLKKWDELFKTTDH
;
A
#
# COMPACT_ATOMS: atom_id res chain seq x y z
N MET A 1 11.45 -21.11 0.63
CA MET A 1 11.41 -20.82 -0.82
C MET A 1 10.66 -19.49 -1.00
N THR A 2 11.30 -18.47 -1.55
CA THR A 2 10.65 -17.21 -1.89
C THR A 2 9.71 -17.46 -3.06
N GLN A 3 8.40 -17.31 -2.86
CA GLN A 3 7.44 -17.47 -3.94
C GLN A 3 7.59 -16.29 -4.91
N GLN A 4 7.81 -16.58 -6.19
CA GLN A 4 7.94 -15.55 -7.21
C GLN A 4 6.58 -14.88 -7.45
N LEU A 5 6.56 -13.54 -7.53
CA LEU A 5 5.35 -12.78 -7.84
C LEU A 5 4.86 -13.08 -9.26
N PHE A 6 3.55 -13.17 -9.43
CA PHE A 6 2.95 -13.21 -10.76
C PHE A 6 3.30 -11.91 -11.48
N THR A 7 4.07 -12.02 -12.56
CA THR A 7 4.69 -10.87 -13.21
C THR A 7 4.25 -10.76 -14.66
N VAL A 8 3.66 -9.63 -15.00
CA VAL A 8 3.28 -9.24 -16.36
C VAL A 8 4.42 -8.45 -16.98
N ARG A 9 4.89 -8.89 -18.15
CA ARG A 9 5.96 -8.26 -18.93
C ARG A 9 5.46 -7.82 -20.30
N PRO A 10 6.10 -6.82 -20.92
CA PRO A 10 5.84 -6.50 -22.31
C PRO A 10 6.18 -7.69 -23.21
N ASN A 11 5.41 -7.88 -24.28
CA ASN A 11 5.69 -8.91 -25.28
C ASN A 11 6.81 -8.46 -26.24
N GLN A 12 6.81 -7.20 -26.65
CA GLN A 12 7.78 -6.61 -27.59
C GLN A 12 7.98 -5.11 -27.34
N ASP A 13 6.91 -4.37 -27.06
CA ASP A 13 6.92 -2.94 -26.80
C ASP A 13 6.87 -2.66 -25.28
N SER A 14 7.83 -1.89 -24.77
CA SER A 14 7.92 -1.48 -23.37
C SER A 14 7.21 -0.15 -23.08
N ALA A 15 6.71 0.57 -24.10
CA ALA A 15 6.08 1.86 -23.94
C ALA A 15 4.88 1.81 -22.97
N LYS A 16 4.63 2.92 -22.27
CA LYS A 16 3.49 3.07 -21.36
C LYS A 16 2.17 2.75 -22.06
N GLU A 17 2.04 3.21 -23.30
CA GLU A 17 0.86 3.05 -24.15
C GLU A 17 0.55 1.57 -24.37
N SER A 18 1.57 0.74 -24.59
CA SER A 18 1.39 -0.71 -24.74
C SER A 18 0.79 -1.37 -23.49
N LEU A 19 1.15 -0.87 -22.30
CA LEU A 19 0.58 -1.35 -21.03
C LEU A 19 -0.86 -0.85 -20.87
N LEU A 20 -1.15 0.40 -21.21
CA LEU A 20 -2.51 0.94 -21.18
C LEU A 20 -3.45 0.16 -22.12
N ASP A 21 -3.00 -0.14 -23.34
CA ASP A 21 -3.77 -0.93 -24.32
C ASP A 21 -4.03 -2.34 -23.80
N ARG A 22 -3.02 -2.95 -23.18
CA ARG A 22 -3.18 -4.26 -22.53
C ARG A 22 -4.15 -4.22 -21.37
N ILE A 23 -4.05 -3.22 -20.49
CA ILE A 23 -4.98 -3.06 -19.36
C ILE A 23 -6.41 -2.88 -19.88
N SER A 24 -6.59 -2.11 -20.96
CA SER A 24 -7.89 -1.88 -21.57
C SER A 24 -8.49 -3.17 -22.15
N SER A 25 -7.69 -3.98 -22.85
CA SER A 25 -8.14 -5.21 -23.52
C SER A 25 -8.25 -6.43 -22.61
N GLU A 26 -7.44 -6.51 -21.54
CA GLU A 26 -7.31 -7.68 -20.66
C GLU A 26 -7.75 -7.40 -19.21
N LYS A 27 -8.51 -6.32 -18.96
CA LYS A 27 -8.84 -5.84 -17.60
C LYS A 27 -9.35 -6.92 -16.66
N ASP A 28 -10.30 -7.73 -17.13
CA ASP A 28 -10.92 -8.77 -16.31
C ASP A 28 -9.95 -9.92 -16.03
N ALA A 29 -9.13 -10.31 -17.02
CA ALA A 29 -8.09 -11.31 -16.82
C ALA A 29 -7.07 -10.86 -15.77
N LEU A 30 -6.60 -9.61 -15.86
CA LEU A 30 -5.68 -9.02 -14.87
C LEU A 30 -6.29 -8.97 -13.46
N LYS A 31 -7.59 -8.68 -13.35
CA LYS A 31 -8.31 -8.73 -12.06
C LYS A 31 -8.41 -10.16 -11.52
N GLN A 32 -8.67 -11.15 -12.37
CA GLN A 32 -8.68 -12.56 -11.96
C GLN A 32 -7.28 -13.02 -11.51
N ASP A 33 -6.24 -12.62 -12.22
CA ASP A 33 -4.86 -12.89 -11.83
C ASP A 33 -4.53 -12.26 -10.48
N LEU A 34 -4.98 -11.03 -10.23
CA LEU A 34 -4.83 -10.39 -8.92
C LEU A 34 -5.57 -11.14 -7.81
N LEU A 35 -6.82 -11.55 -8.04
CA LEU A 35 -7.60 -12.32 -7.05
C LEU A 35 -6.95 -13.68 -6.72
N LYS A 36 -6.44 -14.36 -7.75
CA LYS A 36 -5.78 -15.66 -7.60
C LYS A 36 -4.45 -15.51 -6.85
N ASN A 37 -3.59 -14.62 -7.31
CA ASN A 37 -2.20 -14.52 -6.86
C ASN A 37 -2.01 -13.59 -5.65
N GLY A 38 -2.98 -12.73 -5.34
CA GLY A 38 -2.90 -11.72 -4.26
C GLY A 38 -2.13 -10.45 -4.64
N ALA A 39 -1.22 -10.53 -5.61
CA ALA A 39 -0.51 -9.39 -6.18
C ALA A 39 -0.12 -9.67 -7.64
N VAL A 40 0.01 -8.60 -8.42
CA VAL A 40 0.50 -8.61 -9.80
C VAL A 40 1.63 -7.59 -9.92
N LEU A 41 2.77 -8.00 -10.48
CA LEU A 41 3.90 -7.14 -10.75
C LEU A 41 3.97 -6.82 -12.25
N PHE A 42 3.85 -5.56 -12.63
CA PHE A 42 4.17 -5.11 -13.99
C PHE A 42 5.66 -4.75 -14.05
N ARG A 43 6.43 -5.42 -14.90
CA ARG A 43 7.90 -5.25 -14.97
C ARG A 43 8.38 -5.14 -16.41
N GLY A 44 9.31 -4.21 -16.64
CA GLY A 44 9.92 -3.99 -17.97
C GLY A 44 9.19 -2.97 -18.84
N TYR A 45 8.24 -2.22 -18.26
CA TYR A 45 7.57 -1.11 -18.93
C TYR A 45 8.26 0.23 -18.60
N ASP A 46 8.23 1.16 -19.55
CA ASP A 46 8.83 2.49 -19.47
C ASP A 46 7.94 3.49 -18.70
N ILE A 47 7.62 3.17 -17.45
CA ILE A 47 6.89 4.05 -16.53
C ILE A 47 7.90 4.90 -15.78
N LYS A 48 7.98 6.20 -16.08
CA LYS A 48 9.08 7.05 -15.64
C LYS A 48 8.67 8.11 -14.66
N THR A 49 7.41 8.57 -14.69
CA THR A 49 6.96 9.67 -13.84
C THR A 49 5.79 9.28 -12.92
N PRO A 50 5.53 10.06 -11.86
CA PRO A 50 4.31 9.92 -11.07
C PRO A 50 3.03 10.01 -11.92
N GLU A 51 3.02 10.83 -12.97
CA GLU A 51 1.90 10.97 -13.91
C GLU A 51 1.70 9.69 -14.74
N ASP A 52 2.78 9.10 -15.26
CA ASP A 52 2.69 7.81 -15.95
C ASP A 52 2.08 6.73 -15.04
N PHE A 53 2.50 6.71 -13.78
CA PHE A 53 1.96 5.77 -12.80
C PHE A 53 0.50 6.03 -12.45
N GLU A 54 0.10 7.30 -12.34
CA GLU A 54 -1.30 7.68 -12.13
C GLU A 54 -2.19 7.22 -13.30
N ASP A 55 -1.75 7.40 -14.54
CA ASP A 55 -2.46 6.93 -15.74
C ASP A 55 -2.71 5.41 -15.68
N ILE A 56 -1.68 4.63 -15.37
CA ILE A 56 -1.78 3.17 -15.23
C ILE A 56 -2.75 2.78 -14.09
N ALA A 57 -2.62 3.43 -12.93
CA ALA A 57 -3.45 3.13 -11.77
C ALA A 57 -4.93 3.44 -12.03
N LEU A 58 -5.24 4.56 -12.71
CA LEU A 58 -6.60 4.92 -13.12
C LEU A 58 -7.17 3.97 -14.17
N ALA A 59 -6.35 3.48 -15.10
CA ALA A 59 -6.80 2.49 -16.09
C ALA A 59 -7.24 1.18 -15.41
N LEU A 60 -6.51 0.73 -14.38
CA LEU A 60 -6.84 -0.46 -13.58
C LEU A 60 -8.05 -0.22 -12.68
N GLU A 61 -8.06 0.89 -11.93
CA GLU A 61 -9.09 1.25 -10.97
C GLU A 61 -9.57 2.71 -11.17
N PRO A 62 -10.60 2.96 -12.00
CA PRO A 62 -11.11 4.31 -12.25
C PRO A 62 -11.64 5.01 -10.99
N GLY A 63 -11.97 4.25 -9.94
CA GLY A 63 -12.47 4.75 -8.66
C GLY A 63 -11.40 5.08 -7.62
N LEU A 64 -10.15 5.39 -8.03
CA LEU A 64 -9.08 5.76 -7.09
C LEU A 64 -9.54 6.81 -6.06
N GLN A 65 -9.18 6.57 -4.80
CA GLN A 65 -9.48 7.45 -3.69
C GLN A 65 -8.17 8.08 -3.19
N ASN A 66 -8.23 9.36 -2.83
CA ASN A 66 -7.11 10.08 -2.20
C ASN A 66 -7.42 10.54 -0.77
N ASN A 67 -8.54 10.09 -0.20
CA ASN A 67 -8.86 10.33 1.20
C ASN A 67 -8.02 9.39 2.09
N TYR A 68 -6.82 9.83 2.45
CA TYR A 68 -5.90 9.06 3.29
C TYR A 68 -6.05 9.41 4.77
N ALA A 69 -6.60 8.48 5.56
CA ALA A 69 -6.72 8.60 7.01
C ALA A 69 -5.53 7.97 7.77
N GLY A 70 -4.41 7.71 7.09
CA GLY A 70 -3.22 7.17 7.73
C GLY A 70 -2.41 8.22 8.48
N THR A 71 -1.57 7.71 9.37
CA THR A 71 -0.84 8.49 10.38
C THR A 71 0.54 8.97 9.91
N SER A 72 1.07 8.41 8.81
CA SER A 72 2.37 8.81 8.28
C SER A 72 2.26 10.06 7.40
N PRO A 73 3.21 11.01 7.48
CA PRO A 73 3.30 12.11 6.54
C PRO A 73 3.58 11.55 5.14
N ARG A 74 2.98 12.17 4.11
CA ARG A 74 3.22 11.83 2.70
C ARG A 74 3.29 13.11 1.88
N ASN A 75 4.22 13.14 0.93
CA ASN A 75 4.33 14.21 -0.05
C ASN A 75 3.50 13.85 -1.28
N SER A 76 2.54 14.69 -1.65
CA SER A 76 1.79 14.53 -2.90
C SER A 76 2.73 14.75 -4.09
N ARG A 77 2.67 13.85 -5.06
CA ARG A 77 3.33 14.00 -6.36
C ARG A 77 2.32 14.36 -7.44
N THR A 78 1.15 13.73 -7.39
CA THR A 78 -0.01 14.01 -8.23
C THR A 78 -1.28 14.04 -7.35
N LYS A 79 -2.46 13.90 -7.95
CA LYS A 79 -3.75 13.83 -7.23
C LYS A 79 -3.92 12.52 -6.44
N PHE A 80 -3.43 11.40 -6.98
CA PHE A 80 -3.56 10.07 -6.40
C PHE A 80 -2.23 9.40 -6.05
N VAL A 81 -1.10 9.96 -6.47
CA VAL A 81 0.24 9.42 -6.19
C VAL A 81 0.91 10.22 -5.07
N HIS A 82 1.37 9.50 -4.05
CA HIS A 82 2.02 10.04 -2.86
C HIS A 82 3.28 9.23 -2.55
N SER A 83 4.25 9.83 -1.84
CA SER A 83 5.37 9.06 -1.27
C SER A 83 4.87 8.01 -0.26
N ALA A 84 5.53 6.84 -0.21
CA ALA A 84 5.07 5.72 0.62
C ALA A 84 5.26 5.97 2.13
N SER A 85 6.44 6.45 2.52
CA SER A 85 6.80 6.81 3.89
C SER A 85 7.99 7.77 3.89
N GLU A 86 8.06 8.65 4.89
CA GLU A 86 9.20 9.53 5.16
C GLU A 86 10.04 9.02 6.36
N LEU A 87 9.82 7.76 6.77
CA LEU A 87 10.64 7.12 7.81
C LEU A 87 12.08 6.92 7.32
N PRO A 88 13.07 6.89 8.24
CA PRO A 88 14.46 6.61 7.87
C PRO A 88 14.60 5.27 7.14
N ALA A 89 15.44 5.22 6.11
CA ALA A 89 15.58 4.06 5.21
C ALA A 89 16.02 2.75 5.90
N PHE A 90 16.67 2.84 7.06
CA PHE A 90 17.12 1.67 7.82
C PHE A 90 16.00 1.03 8.68
N TYR A 91 14.80 1.60 8.70
CA TYR A 91 13.74 1.16 9.59
C TYR A 91 12.85 0.07 8.95
N PRO A 92 12.72 -1.11 9.58
CA PRO A 92 11.84 -2.15 9.05
C PRO A 92 10.37 -1.82 9.31
N ILE A 93 9.59 -1.79 8.23
CA ILE A 93 8.12 -1.69 8.31
C ILE A 93 7.57 -3.10 8.51
N THR A 94 6.84 -3.33 9.61
CA THR A 94 6.22 -4.63 9.91
C THR A 94 5.13 -4.97 8.90
N GLN A 95 4.92 -6.26 8.63
CA GLN A 95 3.83 -6.73 7.76
C GLN A 95 2.47 -6.28 8.30
N HIS A 96 1.64 -5.71 7.43
CA HIS A 96 0.29 -5.26 7.77
C HIS A 96 -0.58 -5.15 6.50
N CYS A 97 -1.90 -5.14 6.68
CA CYS A 97 -2.84 -4.72 5.66
C CYS A 97 -3.06 -3.20 5.77
N GLU A 98 -2.92 -2.49 4.66
CA GLU A 98 -3.02 -1.02 4.64
C GLU A 98 -4.36 -0.55 5.21
N MET A 99 -4.30 0.32 6.22
CA MET A 99 -5.47 0.91 6.88
C MET A 99 -6.52 -0.11 7.38
N SER A 100 -6.12 -1.32 7.77
CA SER A 100 -7.03 -2.38 8.28
C SER A 100 -7.78 -2.01 9.57
N PHE A 101 -7.48 -0.86 10.15
CA PHE A 101 -8.13 -0.30 11.33
C PHE A 101 -9.32 0.62 11.01
N LEU A 102 -9.55 0.95 9.73
CA LEU A 102 -10.71 1.71 9.29
C LEU A 102 -11.90 0.76 9.04
N PRO A 103 -13.15 1.24 9.20
CA PRO A 103 -14.34 0.46 8.86
C PRO A 103 -14.35 -0.02 7.40
N THR A 104 -13.79 0.79 6.50
CA THR A 104 -13.65 0.48 5.08
C THR A 104 -12.19 0.63 4.67
N ALA A 105 -11.47 -0.48 4.63
CA ALA A 105 -10.08 -0.53 4.19
C ALA A 105 -9.97 -0.46 2.65
N PRO A 106 -8.85 0.03 2.10
CA PRO A 106 -8.62 0.03 0.66
C PRO A 106 -8.57 -1.40 0.12
N ARG A 107 -9.24 -1.62 -1.00
CA ARG A 107 -9.28 -2.95 -1.65
C ARG A 107 -8.06 -3.23 -2.53
N TYR A 108 -7.46 -2.18 -3.07
CA TYR A 108 -6.28 -2.24 -3.92
C TYR A 108 -5.26 -1.22 -3.44
N LEU A 109 -3.99 -1.58 -3.59
CA LEU A 109 -2.87 -0.69 -3.33
C LEU A 109 -1.88 -0.89 -4.48
N PHE A 110 -1.40 0.22 -5.02
CA PHE A 110 -0.45 0.24 -6.12
C PHE A 110 0.88 0.79 -5.61
N PHE A 111 1.98 0.15 -6.00
CA PHE A 111 3.33 0.62 -5.72
C PHE A 111 4.09 0.86 -7.01
N PHE A 112 4.89 1.92 -7.03
CA PHE A 112 5.75 2.29 -8.14
C PHE A 112 7.15 2.61 -7.65
N CYS A 113 8.14 1.95 -8.25
CA CYS A 113 9.54 2.26 -8.03
C CYS A 113 9.95 3.43 -8.93
N TYR A 114 9.83 4.66 -8.39
CA TYR A 114 10.25 5.86 -9.13
C TYR A 114 11.78 6.00 -9.18
N VAL A 115 12.46 5.61 -8.10
CA VAL A 115 13.93 5.57 -8.00
C VAL A 115 14.31 4.23 -7.40
N GLU A 116 15.11 3.46 -8.13
CA GLU A 116 15.60 2.16 -7.66
C GLU A 116 16.55 2.33 -6.46
N PRO A 117 16.34 1.60 -5.35
CA PRO A 117 17.26 1.64 -4.22
C PRO A 117 18.61 1.01 -4.60
N LYS A 118 19.71 1.56 -4.06
CA LYS A 118 21.06 1.01 -4.28
C LYS A 118 21.26 -0.34 -3.60
N ASP A 119 20.67 -0.51 -2.42
CA ASP A 119 20.71 -1.71 -1.59
C ASP A 119 19.43 -1.73 -0.73
N GLY A 120 18.86 -2.93 -0.51
CA GLY A 120 17.60 -3.11 0.20
C GLY A 120 16.43 -2.33 -0.41
N GLY A 121 15.55 -1.81 0.45
CA GLY A 121 14.43 -0.96 0.03
C GLY A 121 13.32 -1.71 -0.71
N GLU A 122 13.32 -3.05 -0.66
CA GLU A 122 12.22 -3.83 -1.20
C GLU A 122 10.93 -3.55 -0.41
N THR A 123 9.80 -3.85 -1.03
CA THR A 123 8.50 -3.93 -0.35
C THR A 123 8.10 -5.40 -0.27
N PRO A 124 8.53 -6.17 0.76
CA PRO A 124 8.15 -7.56 0.90
C PRO A 124 6.65 -7.65 1.11
N ILE A 125 5.98 -8.44 0.27
CA ILE A 125 4.54 -8.69 0.42
C ILE A 125 4.29 -10.06 1.04
N CYS A 126 3.21 -10.16 1.83
CA CYS A 126 2.84 -11.37 2.56
C CYS A 126 1.41 -11.80 2.21
N ASP A 127 1.22 -13.08 1.88
CA ASP A 127 -0.11 -13.65 1.67
C ASP A 127 -0.77 -13.99 3.01
N PHE A 128 -1.57 -13.05 3.53
CA PHE A 128 -2.27 -13.22 4.80
C PHE A 128 -3.31 -14.35 4.80
N ARG A 129 -3.74 -14.86 3.63
CA ARG A 129 -4.60 -16.06 3.56
C ARG A 129 -3.83 -17.29 4.05
N LYS A 130 -2.60 -17.44 3.57
CA LYS A 130 -1.69 -18.50 4.02
C LYS A 130 -1.29 -18.34 5.48
N VAL A 131 -1.04 -17.11 5.93
CA VAL A 131 -0.78 -16.84 7.35
C VAL A 131 -1.95 -17.34 8.19
N TYR A 132 -3.18 -16.98 7.83
CA TYR A 132 -4.39 -17.41 8.53
C TYR A 132 -4.59 -18.93 8.51
N GLU A 133 -4.30 -19.61 7.40
CA GLU A 133 -4.33 -21.08 7.30
C GLU A 133 -3.27 -21.76 8.18
N GLN A 134 -2.11 -21.12 8.39
CA GLN A 134 -0.99 -21.65 9.16
C GLN A 134 -1.05 -21.30 10.65
N LEU A 135 -1.92 -20.38 11.07
CA LEU A 135 -2.11 -20.07 12.49
C LEU A 135 -2.59 -21.30 13.26
N ASP A 136 -2.11 -21.45 14.50
CA ASP A 136 -2.64 -22.47 15.42
C ASP A 136 -4.17 -22.33 15.48
N PRO A 137 -4.94 -23.42 15.23
CA PRO A 137 -6.39 -23.38 15.23
C PRO A 137 -7.00 -22.79 16.52
N LYS A 138 -6.35 -22.96 17.67
CA LYS A 138 -6.79 -22.37 18.94
C LYS A 138 -6.67 -20.85 18.90
N ILE A 139 -5.54 -20.33 18.42
CA ILE A 139 -5.30 -18.88 18.30
C ILE A 139 -6.25 -18.27 17.27
N ARG A 140 -6.43 -18.93 16.13
CA ARG A 140 -7.38 -18.50 15.09
C ARG A 140 -8.80 -18.42 15.65
N LYS A 141 -9.25 -19.44 16.38
CA LYS A 141 -10.57 -19.47 17.01
C LYS A 141 -10.77 -18.31 18.00
N GLU A 142 -9.76 -18.01 18.81
CA GLU A 142 -9.80 -16.88 19.74
C GLU A 142 -10.00 -15.54 19.01
N PHE A 143 -9.31 -15.32 17.88
CA PHE A 143 -9.52 -14.12 17.05
C PHE A 143 -10.91 -14.06 16.42
N GLU A 144 -11.45 -15.19 15.95
CA GLU A 144 -12.78 -15.27 15.34
C GLU A 144 -13.90 -15.01 16.35
N GLU A 145 -13.79 -15.55 17.57
CA GLU A 145 -14.80 -15.42 18.61
C GLU A 145 -14.76 -14.06 19.30
N LYS A 146 -13.57 -13.52 19.58
CA LYS A 146 -13.41 -12.27 20.35
C LYS A 146 -13.25 -11.03 19.48
N GLY A 147 -12.90 -11.20 18.21
CA GLY A 147 -12.50 -10.11 17.34
C GLY A 147 -11.21 -9.43 17.79
N VAL A 148 -10.91 -8.28 17.18
CA VAL A 148 -9.72 -7.48 17.49
C VAL A 148 -10.16 -6.07 17.91
N ARG A 149 -9.63 -5.58 19.05
CA ARG A 149 -9.76 -4.19 19.46
C ARG A 149 -8.42 -3.49 19.30
N LEU A 150 -8.37 -2.50 18.42
CA LEU A 150 -7.22 -1.63 18.29
C LEU A 150 -7.40 -0.41 19.22
N ILE A 151 -6.47 -0.23 20.16
CA ILE A 151 -6.40 0.95 21.01
C ILE A 151 -5.24 1.81 20.51
N ARG A 152 -5.52 3.07 20.15
CA ARG A 152 -4.53 4.05 19.74
C ARG A 152 -4.59 5.26 20.64
N ASN A 153 -3.46 5.63 21.22
CA ASN A 153 -3.30 6.82 22.04
C ASN A 153 -2.56 7.88 21.23
N TYR A 154 -3.14 9.07 21.13
CA TYR A 154 -2.57 10.18 20.38
C TYR A 154 -2.02 11.25 21.32
N SER A 155 -0.90 11.86 20.93
CA SER A 155 -0.36 13.02 21.61
C SER A 155 -1.26 14.25 21.40
N GLY A 156 -1.31 15.13 22.40
CA GLY A 156 -2.01 16.41 22.31
C GLY A 156 -1.26 17.46 21.49
N PRO A 157 -1.92 18.55 21.04
CA PRO A 157 -1.34 19.61 20.21
C PRO A 157 -0.07 20.21 20.83
N LYS A 158 -0.09 20.39 22.15
CA LYS A 158 0.99 20.99 22.96
C LYS A 158 2.13 20.02 23.28
N THR A 159 2.03 18.76 22.88
CA THR A 159 3.10 17.77 23.09
C THR A 159 4.31 18.21 22.26
N LYS A 160 5.42 18.46 22.94
CA LYS A 160 6.69 18.75 22.26
C LYS A 160 7.13 17.51 21.50
N ALA A 161 7.57 17.68 20.26
CA ALA A 161 8.30 16.62 19.58
C ALA A 161 9.59 16.40 20.36
N GLY A 162 9.64 15.32 21.13
CA GLY A 162 10.90 14.87 21.71
C GLY A 162 11.84 14.34 20.63
N ASN A 163 12.90 13.65 21.00
CA ASN A 163 13.74 12.90 20.06
C ASN A 163 13.03 11.63 19.52
N ASP A 164 11.70 11.57 19.58
CA ASP A 164 10.92 10.43 19.13
C ASP A 164 10.71 10.52 17.61
N ILE A 165 11.59 9.83 16.89
CA ILE A 165 11.49 9.66 15.44
C ILE A 165 10.26 8.86 15.00
N PHE A 166 9.50 8.28 15.94
CA PHE A 166 8.25 7.55 15.71
C PHE A 166 7.00 8.39 15.98
N GLN A 167 7.14 9.69 16.26
CA GLN A 167 5.98 10.52 16.57
C GLN A 167 5.03 10.58 15.36
N LEU A 168 3.91 9.87 15.49
CA LEU A 168 2.78 9.94 14.57
C LEU A 168 2.07 11.29 14.68
N LYS A 169 1.21 11.58 13.70
CA LYS A 169 0.29 12.74 13.75
C LYS A 169 -0.36 12.89 15.12
N LYS A 170 -0.41 14.13 15.61
CA LYS A 170 -1.15 14.48 16.83
C LYS A 170 -2.66 14.37 16.58
N TRP A 171 -3.45 14.33 17.65
CA TRP A 171 -4.90 14.15 17.48
C TRP A 171 -5.54 15.30 16.70
N ASP A 172 -5.05 16.53 16.86
CA ASP A 172 -5.58 17.70 16.16
C ASP A 172 -5.31 17.67 14.66
N GLU A 173 -4.13 17.19 14.27
CA GLU A 173 -3.77 16.98 12.87
C GLU A 173 -4.58 15.84 12.23
N LEU A 174 -4.85 14.79 13.01
CA LEU A 174 -5.62 13.63 12.55
C LEU A 174 -7.11 13.95 12.39
N PHE A 175 -7.69 14.60 13.40
CA PHE A 175 -9.13 14.92 13.45
C PHE A 175 -9.46 16.30 12.87
N LYS A 176 -8.44 17.07 12.47
CA LYS A 176 -8.56 18.41 11.87
C LYS A 176 -9.37 19.38 12.74
N THR A 177 -9.16 19.30 14.06
CA THR A 177 -9.84 20.15 15.05
C THR A 177 -8.96 20.36 16.28
N THR A 178 -9.23 21.41 17.06
CA THR A 178 -8.55 21.71 18.33
C THR A 178 -9.53 21.80 19.51
N ASP A 179 -10.81 21.50 19.26
CA ASP A 179 -11.89 21.45 20.24
C ASP A 179 -11.66 20.27 21.21
N HIS A 180 -11.70 20.55 22.52
CA HIS A 180 -11.34 19.62 23.59
C HIS A 180 -12.34 19.67 24.74
#